data_AF-A0A7C7RWX2-F1
#
_entry.id   AF-A0A7C7RWX2-F1
#
_cell.length_a   1.000
_cell.length_b   1.000
_cell.length_c   1.000
_cell.angle_alpha   90.00
_cell.angle_beta   90.00
_cell.angle_gamma   90.00
#
_symmetry.space_group_name_H-M   'P 1'
#
loop_
_entity.id
_entity.type
_entity.pdbx_description
1 polymer ?
#
loop_
_entity_poly.entity_id
_entity_poly.type
_entity_poly.pdbx_seq_one_letter_code
_entity_poly.pdbx_strand_id
1 'polypeptide(L)'
;MVRLLVFAALATVVTLGSGGEVLLLSLDGSINPASKDYVLRGLGGAAGAELVVIQLDTPGGLDSSMKDIVEAILDSEVPVVVWVGPPGARAASAGTFILLAADVA
;
A
#
# COMPACT_ATOMS: atom_id res chain seq x y z
N MET A 1 -54.33 -23.79 -15.56
CA MET A 1 -53.48 -22.98 -16.47
C MET A 1 -52.64 -22.05 -15.60
N VAL A 2 -51.55 -22.57 -15.05
CA VAL A 2 -50.63 -21.90 -14.11
C VAL A 2 -49.28 -21.94 -14.80
N ARG A 3 -48.81 -20.82 -15.38
CA ARG A 3 -47.42 -20.59 -15.86
C ARG A 3 -47.26 -19.33 -16.72
N LEU A 4 -47.97 -18.26 -16.38
CA LEU A 4 -47.67 -16.96 -16.97
C LEU A 4 -47.52 -15.98 -15.80
N LEU A 5 -46.54 -15.09 -15.88
CA LEU A 5 -46.28 -13.99 -14.94
C LEU A 5 -45.33 -14.26 -13.77
N VAL A 6 -44.16 -14.87 -13.99
CA VAL A 6 -42.98 -14.53 -13.16
C VAL A 6 -41.70 -14.59 -14.01
N PHE A 7 -41.62 -13.77 -15.06
CA PHE A 7 -40.33 -13.35 -15.60
C PHE A 7 -40.03 -11.97 -14.98
N ALA A 8 -39.92 -11.96 -13.65
CA ALA A 8 -39.52 -10.77 -12.91
C ALA A 8 -38.03 -10.55 -13.20
N ALA A 9 -37.77 -9.51 -13.98
CA ALA A 9 -36.52 -8.77 -14.12
C ALA A 9 -35.41 -9.24 -13.18
N LEU A 10 -34.51 -10.08 -13.69
CA LEU A 10 -33.16 -10.19 -13.15
C LEU A 10 -32.45 -8.89 -13.55
N ALA A 11 -32.71 -7.82 -12.81
CA ALA A 11 -31.93 -6.60 -12.92
C ALA A 11 -30.52 -6.94 -12.44
N THR A 12 -29.61 -7.10 -13.38
CA THR A 12 -28.18 -7.15 -13.10
C THR A 12 -27.81 -5.81 -12.47
N VAL A 13 -27.74 -5.76 -11.15
CA VAL A 13 -27.16 -4.62 -10.44
C VAL A 13 -25.67 -4.67 -10.75
N VAL A 14 -25.25 -3.95 -11.78
CA VAL A 14 -23.84 -3.65 -11.98
C VAL A 14 -23.50 -2.62 -10.91
N THR A 15 -22.95 -3.08 -9.80
CA THR A 15 -22.29 -2.19 -8.85
C THR A 15 -21.07 -1.62 -9.55
N LEU A 16 -21.19 -0.41 -10.08
CA LEU A 16 -20.03 0.41 -10.39
C LEU A 16 -19.38 0.71 -9.03
N GLY A 17 -18.40 -0.11 -8.65
CA GLY A 17 -17.55 0.22 -7.51
C GLY A 17 -16.95 1.59 -7.79
N SER A 18 -17.16 2.54 -6.89
CA SER A 18 -16.35 3.75 -6.87
C SER A 18 -14.93 3.27 -6.56
N GLY A 19 -14.12 3.06 -7.60
CA GLY A 19 -12.75 2.58 -7.40
C GLY A 19 -12.03 3.54 -6.47
N GLY A 20 -11.65 3.08 -5.28
CA GLY A 20 -10.90 3.91 -4.36
C GLY A 20 -9.50 4.15 -4.87
N GLU A 21 -8.94 5.26 -4.42
CA GLU A 21 -7.58 5.63 -4.77
C GLU A 21 -6.60 4.68 -4.07
N VAL A 22 -5.70 4.09 -4.87
CA VAL A 22 -4.55 3.33 -4.36
C VAL A 22 -3.30 4.15 -4.63
N LEU A 23 -2.60 4.52 -3.56
CA LEU A 23 -1.37 5.30 -3.67
C LEU A 23 -0.16 4.38 -3.81
N LEU A 24 0.61 4.57 -4.87
CA LEU A 24 1.87 3.86 -5.07
C LEU A 24 3.05 4.76 -4.70
N LEU A 25 3.84 4.34 -3.72
CA LEU A 25 5.08 4.97 -3.31
C LEU A 25 6.26 4.11 -3.79
N SER A 26 7.19 4.68 -4.54
CA SER A 26 8.41 3.97 -4.98
C SER A 26 9.57 4.28 -4.02
N LEU A 27 10.06 3.25 -3.34
CA LEU A 27 11.18 3.32 -2.42
C LEU A 27 12.36 2.51 -2.97
N ASP A 28 13.12 3.15 -3.86
CA ASP A 28 14.30 2.60 -4.53
C ASP A 28 15.60 3.19 -3.94
N GLY A 29 16.58 2.33 -3.68
CA GLY A 29 17.90 2.71 -3.21
C GLY A 29 18.03 2.81 -1.68
N SER A 30 19.01 3.60 -1.22
CA SER A 30 19.38 3.65 0.21
C SER A 30 18.33 4.35 1.08
N ILE A 31 18.03 3.77 2.25
CA ILE A 31 17.15 4.39 3.26
C ILE A 31 17.87 5.55 3.95
N ASN A 32 17.35 6.77 3.77
CA ASN A 32 17.98 8.01 4.20
C ASN A 32 16.92 9.10 4.53
N PRO A 33 17.31 10.30 5.01
CA PRO A 33 16.33 11.32 5.40
C PRO A 33 15.40 11.75 4.27
N ALA A 34 15.87 11.81 3.03
CA ALA A 34 15.03 12.18 1.89
C ALA A 34 14.01 11.09 1.55
N SER A 35 14.41 9.82 1.59
CA SER A 35 13.49 8.69 1.34
C SER A 35 12.46 8.56 2.46
N LYS A 36 12.88 8.82 3.71
CA LYS A 36 11.97 8.93 4.86
C LYS A 36 10.94 10.04 4.64
N ASP A 37 11.38 11.27 4.37
CA ASP A 37 10.46 12.40 4.21
C ASP A 37 9.50 12.18 3.03
N TYR A 38 9.94 11.46 1.99
CA TYR A 38 9.07 11.03 0.89
C TYR A 38 7.96 10.10 1.36
N VAL A 39 8.30 9.03 2.10
CA VAL A 39 7.31 8.06 2.60
C VAL A 39 6.34 8.72 3.59
N LEU A 40 6.84 9.51 4.54
CA LEU A 40 6.00 10.20 5.53
C LEU A 40 5.02 11.17 4.85
N ARG A 41 5.44 11.92 3.83
CA ARG A 41 4.52 12.77 3.05
C ARG A 41 3.49 11.96 2.28
N GLY A 42 3.90 10.82 1.70
CA GLY A 42 3.01 9.92 0.99
C GLY A 42 1.91 9.37 1.90
N LEU A 43 2.29 8.86 3.08
CA LEU A 43 1.36 8.36 4.09
C LEU A 43 0.46 9.47 4.66
N GLY A 44 1.02 10.65 4.94
CA GLY A 44 0.23 11.80 5.41
C GLY A 44 -0.76 12.34 4.37
N GLY A 45 -0.50 12.11 3.08
CA GLY A 45 -1.42 12.43 1.99
C GLY A 45 -2.44 11.34 1.67
N ALA A 46 -2.39 10.18 2.35
CA ALA A 46 -3.22 9.03 2.03
C ALA A 46 -4.63 9.07 2.62
N ALA A 47 -5.02 10.14 3.32
CA ALA A 47 -6.36 10.25 3.90
C ALA A 47 -7.45 10.08 2.82
N GLY A 48 -8.26 9.02 2.94
CA GLY A 48 -9.30 8.67 1.99
C GLY A 48 -8.89 7.72 0.86
N ALA A 49 -7.60 7.35 0.78
CA ALA A 49 -7.16 6.23 -0.04
C ALA A 49 -7.65 4.90 0.56
N GLU A 50 -7.90 3.91 -0.31
CA GLU A 50 -8.24 2.56 0.13
C GLU A 50 -7.00 1.77 0.56
N LEU A 51 -5.84 2.11 0.00
CA LEU A 51 -4.61 1.37 0.18
C LEU A 51 -3.39 2.24 -0.18
N VAL A 52 -2.31 2.07 0.57
CA VAL A 52 -0.97 2.52 0.17
C VAL A 52 -0.13 1.29 -0.20
N VAL A 53 0.51 1.31 -1.36
CA VAL A 53 1.49 0.32 -1.78
C VAL A 53 2.87 0.99 -1.78
N ILE A 54 3.80 0.48 -0.99
CA ILE A 54 5.21 0.86 -1.04
C ILE A 54 5.94 -0.20 -1.88
N GLN A 55 6.31 0.15 -3.11
CA GLN A 55 7.21 -0.68 -3.91
C GLN A 55 8.64 -0.50 -3.38
N LEU A 56 9.30 -1.60 -3.02
CA LEU A 56 10.57 -1.59 -2.31
C LEU A 56 11.68 -2.30 -3.09
N ASP A 57 12.78 -1.58 -3.33
CA ASP A 57 14.09 -2.15 -3.65
C ASP A 57 15.20 -1.39 -2.91
N THR A 58 15.75 -1.98 -1.86
CA THR A 58 16.75 -1.31 -1.02
C THR A 58 17.86 -2.24 -0.54
N PRO A 59 19.15 -1.79 -0.58
CA PRO A 59 20.23 -2.43 0.15
C PRO A 59 20.16 -2.19 1.68
N GLY A 60 19.27 -1.32 2.15
CA GLY A 60 19.22 -0.85 3.52
C GLY A 60 19.61 0.62 3.65
N GLY A 61 19.92 1.06 4.86
CA GLY A 61 20.32 2.43 5.13
C GLY A 61 20.30 2.78 6.62
N LEU A 62 20.03 4.04 6.93
CA LEU A 62 20.13 4.57 8.30
C LEU A 62 19.02 4.03 9.22
N ASP A 63 19.41 3.61 10.42
CA ASP A 63 18.51 3.11 11.46
C ASP A 63 17.45 4.15 11.86
N SER A 64 17.81 5.43 11.99
CA SER A 64 16.85 6.50 12.32
C SER A 64 15.80 6.69 11.23
N SER A 65 16.21 6.76 9.97
CA SER A 65 15.27 6.88 8.85
C SER A 65 14.39 5.65 8.70
N MET A 66 14.91 4.46 8.99
CA MET A 66 14.14 3.22 9.02
C MET A 66 13.08 3.25 10.13
N LYS A 67 13.46 3.63 11.36
CA LYS A 67 12.54 3.70 12.50
C LYS A 67 11.41 4.69 12.27
N ASP A 68 11.74 5.89 11.78
CA ASP A 68 10.72 6.89 11.45
C ASP A 68 9.72 6.36 10.39
N ILE A 69 10.19 5.61 9.38
CA ILE A 69 9.31 4.98 8.38
C ILE A 69 8.45 3.89 9.02
N VAL A 70 9.05 3.01 9.83
CA VAL A 70 8.35 1.91 10.51
C VAL A 70 7.25 2.46 11.42
N GLU A 71 7.55 3.47 12.22
CA GLU A 71 6.57 4.14 13.09
C GLU A 71 5.43 4.74 12.26
N ALA A 72 5.74 5.43 11.15
CA ALA A 72 4.72 5.99 10.28
C ALA A 72 3.81 4.94 9.61
N ILE A 73 4.35 3.75 9.30
CA ILE A 73 3.55 2.63 8.77
C ILE A 73 2.63 2.08 9.86
N LEU A 74 3.16 1.84 11.07
CA LEU A 74 2.41 1.29 12.20
C LEU A 74 1.31 2.24 12.70
N ASP A 75 1.51 3.55 12.56
CA ASP A 75 0.53 4.58 12.92
C ASP A 75 -0.46 4.91 11.78
N SER A 76 -0.36 4.24 10.62
CA SER A 76 -1.19 4.56 9.47
C SER A 76 -2.66 4.17 9.68
N GLU A 77 -3.58 5.08 9.37
CA GLU A 77 -5.03 4.79 9.35
C GLU A 77 -5.48 4.11 8.04
N VAL A 78 -4.59 4.01 7.05
CA VAL A 78 -4.83 3.37 5.75
C VAL A 78 -3.96 2.12 5.66
N PRO A 79 -4.48 0.98 5.19
CA PRO A 79 -3.68 -0.22 5.06
C PRO A 79 -2.44 0.00 4.18
N VAL A 80 -1.29 -0.50 4.61
CA VAL A 80 0.00 -0.40 3.92
C VAL A 80 0.47 -1.77 3.46
N VAL A 81 0.57 -1.95 2.14
CA VAL A 81 1.25 -3.08 1.51
C VAL A 81 2.68 -2.67 1.18
N VAL A 82 3.66 -3.49 1.54
CA VAL A 82 5.03 -3.33 1.03
C VAL A 82 5.31 -4.43 0.03
N TRP A 83 5.53 -4.07 -1.23
CA TRP A 83 5.82 -5.01 -2.29
C TRP A 83 7.29 -4.95 -2.67
N VAL A 84 8.04 -6.04 -2.41
CA VAL A 84 9.43 -6.16 -2.89
C VAL A 84 9.40 -6.48 -4.38
N GLY A 85 9.69 -5.48 -5.19
CA GLY A 85 9.58 -5.59 -6.64
C GLY A 85 10.25 -4.44 -7.39
N PRO A 86 10.54 -4.62 -8.70
CA PRO A 86 10.23 -5.78 -9.54
C PRO A 86 11.17 -6.99 -9.28
N PRO A 87 11.05 -8.12 -10.02
CA PRO A 87 11.97 -9.25 -9.85
C PRO A 87 13.44 -8.82 -9.88
N GLY A 88 14.21 -9.27 -8.88
CA GLY A 88 15.59 -8.83 -8.65
C GLY A 88 15.73 -7.78 -7.55
N ALA A 89 14.63 -7.12 -7.17
CA ALA A 89 14.58 -6.23 -6.01
C ALA A 89 14.81 -6.99 -4.70
N ARG A 90 15.19 -6.24 -3.67
CA ARG A 90 15.43 -6.78 -2.33
C ARG A 90 14.96 -5.84 -1.23
N ALA A 91 14.62 -6.41 -0.09
CA ALA A 91 14.39 -5.70 1.16
C ALA A 91 15.51 -6.03 2.15
N ALA A 92 16.72 -5.50 1.91
CA ALA A 92 17.88 -5.81 2.75
C ALA A 92 18.01 -4.84 3.93
N SER A 93 18.50 -5.35 5.07
CA SER A 93 18.81 -4.56 6.27
C SER A 93 17.61 -3.70 6.72
N ALA A 94 17.70 -2.36 6.67
CA ALA A 94 16.59 -1.47 6.97
C ALA A 94 15.30 -1.81 6.20
N GLY A 95 15.41 -2.24 4.94
CA GLY A 95 14.26 -2.67 4.14
C GLY A 95 13.51 -3.85 4.73
N THR A 96 14.20 -4.76 5.44
CA THR A 96 13.56 -5.90 6.10
C THR A 96 12.60 -5.42 7.20
N PHE A 97 13.01 -4.42 7.98
CA PHE A 97 12.16 -3.88 9.04
C PHE A 97 10.96 -3.10 8.49
N ILE A 98 11.17 -2.34 7.40
CA ILE A 98 10.08 -1.65 6.69
C ILE A 98 9.07 -2.68 6.15
N LEU A 99 9.55 -3.77 5.53
CA LEU A 99 8.70 -4.86 5.05
C LEU A 99 7.91 -5.53 6.17
N LEU A 100 8.55 -5.79 7.33
CA LEU A 100 7.91 -6.41 8.48
C LEU A 100 6.88 -5.52 9.20
N ALA A 101 6.94 -4.20 9.00
CA ALA A 101 5.98 -3.27 9.55
C ALA A 101 4.66 -3.22 8.75
N ALA A 102 4.67 -3.71 7.51
CA ALA A 102 3.52 -3.67 6.62
C ALA A 102 2.37 -4.54 7.12
N ASP A 103 1.12 -4.15 6.80
CA ASP A 103 -0.04 -5.01 6.99
C ASP A 103 0.04 -6.26 6.10
N VAL A 104 0.62 -6.10 4.90
CA VAL A 104 0.84 -7.16 3.92
C VAL A 104 2.19 -6.96 3.23
N ALA A 105 2.92 -8.05 3.05
CA ALA A 105 4.25 -8.12 2.44
C ALA A 105 4.31 -9.18 1.31
#